data_AF-A0A957CDR7-F1
#
_entry.id   AF-A0A957CDR7-F1
#
_cell.length_a   1.000
_cell.length_b   1.000
_cell.length_c   1.000
_cell.angle_alpha   90.00
_cell.angle_beta   90.00
_cell.angle_gamma   90.00
#
_symmetry.space_group_name_H-M   'P 1'
#
loop_
_entity.id
_entity.type
_entity.pdbx_description
1 polymer ?
#
loop_
_entity_poly.entity_id
_entity_poly.type
_entity_poly.pdbx_seq_one_letter_code
_entity_poly.pdbx_strand_id
1 'polypeptide(L)'
;MNDLMLPPTAVPVPGDDNWLPEESHPQPFDLWTRANFGEVLPNPVSPLTQSSFEMIGDVAEVRLPTGEKVQMARRFYGRVYANEGGMRQFVAEVGLPTSFIDATWGSRRPDLPPKAGFRPWRLFYRVPQLIWQGAKAARQKPAVAPVLPKDEADLYAQIAVWTEAFRQTDLSALTAAELWHTIFTVWEPRRVQMYQRHAAVSAAAFMAFAPLEWLARRWGKDARLAQALVAGLSGVHAAEMGPALQQIAQALHQANLASVVLNNEPAAAWAAVQTLPEAAPVREAFNHFLLEHGHRCPAEPEILLPRWAEAPEQVLALIAGYLQKVPGGTAVSSPSSQAAQQTVERRLGPIRRALFRRVLRRAQAQMRR
;
A
#
# COMPACT_ATOMS: atom_id res chain seq x y z
N MET A 1 -16.78 -36.22 -6.06
CA MET A 1 -16.73 -34.74 -6.13
C MET A 1 -16.16 -34.30 -4.80
N ASN A 2 -14.90 -33.83 -4.80
CA ASN A 2 -14.07 -33.71 -3.61
C ASN A 2 -14.39 -32.45 -2.79
N ASP A 3 -14.74 -32.66 -1.53
CA ASP A 3 -14.89 -31.68 -0.44
C ASP A 3 -13.54 -31.22 0.14
N LEU A 4 -12.61 -30.76 -0.70
CA LEU A 4 -11.30 -30.28 -0.25
C LEU A 4 -10.98 -28.92 -0.86
N MET A 5 -11.56 -27.86 -0.29
CA MET A 5 -11.00 -26.48 -0.27
C MET A 5 -11.90 -25.47 0.47
N LEU A 6 -12.59 -25.88 1.55
CA LEU A 6 -13.07 -24.89 2.51
C LEU A 6 -11.89 -24.50 3.41
N PRO A 7 -11.56 -23.20 3.54
CA PRO A 7 -10.54 -22.76 4.47
C PRO A 7 -10.91 -23.26 5.88
N PRO A 8 -9.91 -23.49 6.76
CA PRO A 8 -10.15 -24.04 8.08
C PRO A 8 -11.24 -23.21 8.78
N THR A 9 -12.22 -23.95 9.31
CA THR A 9 -13.28 -23.52 10.24
C THR A 9 -13.13 -22.10 10.72
N ALA A 10 -14.12 -21.26 10.40
CA ALA A 10 -14.26 -19.87 10.83
C ALA A 10 -13.63 -19.65 12.20
N VAL A 11 -12.46 -19.01 12.22
CA VAL A 11 -11.83 -18.57 13.46
C VAL A 11 -12.88 -17.74 14.18
N PRO A 12 -13.35 -18.13 15.38
CA PRO A 12 -14.28 -17.32 16.14
C PRO A 12 -13.60 -15.98 16.37
N VAL A 13 -14.16 -14.94 15.77
CA VAL A 13 -13.59 -13.59 15.83
C VAL A 13 -13.62 -13.14 17.28
N PRO A 14 -12.48 -12.86 17.92
CA PRO A 14 -12.50 -12.24 19.24
C PRO A 14 -13.04 -10.81 19.10
N GLY A 15 -14.11 -10.51 19.83
CA GLY A 15 -14.74 -9.19 19.91
C GLY A 15 -16.06 -9.15 19.13
N ASP A 16 -17.18 -9.22 19.85
CA ASP A 16 -18.42 -8.69 19.31
C ASP A 16 -18.28 -7.17 19.12
N ASP A 17 -19.12 -6.58 18.28
CA ASP A 17 -19.08 -5.14 18.01
C ASP A 17 -19.48 -4.28 19.24
N ASN A 18 -19.79 -4.88 20.41
CA ASN A 18 -20.08 -4.15 21.65
C ASN A 18 -18.83 -3.58 22.33
N TRP A 19 -17.62 -3.82 21.80
CA TRP A 19 -16.37 -3.33 22.40
C TRP A 19 -16.05 -1.85 22.10
N LEU A 20 -16.78 -1.20 21.19
CA LEU A 20 -16.70 0.26 20.99
C LEU A 20 -18.12 0.86 20.97
N PRO A 21 -18.48 1.71 21.95
CA PRO A 21 -19.81 2.32 22.00
C PRO A 21 -20.10 3.25 20.82
N GLU A 22 -21.39 3.38 20.57
CA GLU A 22 -22.07 3.56 19.29
C GLU A 22 -22.35 5.03 18.94
N GLU A 23 -21.40 5.95 19.17
CA GLU A 23 -21.61 7.35 18.76
C GLU A 23 -21.04 7.58 17.35
N SER A 24 -21.81 7.15 16.35
CA SER A 24 -21.63 7.65 14.98
C SER A 24 -22.77 8.58 14.62
N HIS A 25 -22.44 9.81 14.25
CA HIS A 25 -23.39 10.71 13.60
C HIS A 25 -23.36 10.40 12.10
N PRO A 26 -24.33 9.64 11.56
CA PRO A 26 -24.31 9.30 10.14
C PRO A 26 -24.40 10.59 9.32
N GLN A 27 -23.50 10.72 8.34
CA GLN A 27 -23.49 11.84 7.42
C GLN A 27 -24.19 11.44 6.11
N PRO A 28 -24.89 12.36 5.42
CA PRO A 28 -25.63 12.04 4.19
C PRO A 28 -24.77 11.48 3.05
N PHE A 29 -23.45 11.70 3.13
CA PHE A 29 -22.48 11.20 2.16
C PHE A 29 -21.75 9.94 2.63
N ASP A 30 -22.09 9.35 3.77
CA ASP A 30 -21.41 8.14 4.25
C ASP A 30 -21.64 6.96 3.31
N LEU A 31 -20.55 6.36 2.84
CA LEU A 31 -20.55 5.15 2.04
C LEU A 31 -19.44 4.21 2.51
N TRP A 32 -19.82 3.23 3.31
CA TRP A 32 -18.90 2.25 3.87
C TRP A 32 -18.61 1.12 2.88
N THR A 33 -17.33 0.91 2.58
CA THR A 33 -16.88 -0.10 1.61
C THR A 33 -15.67 -0.87 2.12
N ARG A 34 -15.55 -2.12 1.66
CA ARG A 34 -14.33 -2.93 1.80
C ARG A 34 -13.47 -2.95 0.53
N ALA A 35 -13.74 -2.07 -0.43
CA ALA A 35 -12.79 -1.88 -1.53
C ALA A 35 -11.41 -1.54 -0.96
N ASN A 36 -10.32 -2.05 -1.56
CA ASN A 36 -8.95 -1.95 -1.04
C ASN A 36 -8.71 -2.69 0.29
N PHE A 37 -9.36 -2.29 1.39
CA PHE A 37 -9.18 -2.96 2.70
C PHE A 37 -9.56 -4.43 2.68
N GLY A 38 -10.53 -4.85 1.87
CA GLY A 38 -10.90 -6.27 1.74
C GLY A 38 -9.84 -7.12 1.03
N GLU A 39 -8.97 -6.51 0.23
CA GLU A 39 -7.85 -7.21 -0.41
C GLU A 39 -6.69 -7.38 0.58
N VAL A 40 -6.42 -6.35 1.39
CA VAL A 40 -5.30 -6.32 2.34
C VAL A 40 -5.67 -6.95 3.68
N LEU A 41 -6.93 -6.82 4.13
CA LEU A 41 -7.46 -7.38 5.36
C LEU A 41 -8.77 -8.14 5.05
N PRO A 42 -8.68 -9.32 4.42
CA PRO A 42 -9.85 -10.09 3.99
C PRO A 42 -10.66 -10.63 5.16
N ASN A 43 -9.99 -10.90 6.28
CA ASN A 43 -10.55 -11.48 7.48
C ASN A 43 -10.78 -10.43 8.58
N PRO A 44 -11.59 -10.75 9.59
CA PRO A 44 -11.69 -9.96 10.81
C PRO A 44 -10.32 -9.74 11.45
N VAL A 45 -10.06 -8.53 11.93
CA VAL A 45 -8.77 -8.16 12.53
C VAL A 45 -8.72 -8.51 14.01
N SER A 46 -7.53 -8.90 14.48
CA SER A 46 -7.29 -9.21 15.89
C SER A 46 -7.39 -7.97 16.80
N PRO A 47 -7.64 -8.12 18.11
CA PRO A 47 -7.60 -6.99 19.05
C PRO A 47 -6.26 -6.26 19.10
N LEU A 48 -5.16 -6.99 18.92
CA LEU A 48 -3.82 -6.41 18.84
C LEU A 48 -3.66 -5.51 17.62
N THR A 49 -4.09 -6.01 16.45
CA THR A 49 -4.18 -5.21 15.24
C THR A 49 -5.13 -4.03 15.47
N GLN A 50 -6.32 -4.22 16.05
CA GLN A 50 -7.22 -3.12 16.36
C GLN A 50 -6.58 -2.05 17.25
N SER A 51 -5.95 -2.39 18.37
CA SER A 51 -5.32 -1.40 19.26
C SER A 51 -4.19 -0.64 18.55
N SER A 52 -3.51 -1.31 17.61
CA SER A 52 -2.59 -0.67 16.68
C SER A 52 -3.30 0.23 15.66
N PHE A 53 -4.51 -0.12 15.23
CA PHE A 53 -5.37 0.63 14.29
C PHE A 53 -6.19 1.73 14.97
N GLU A 54 -6.43 1.71 16.28
CA GLU A 54 -6.94 2.85 17.06
C GLU A 54 -5.93 4.02 17.01
N MET A 55 -4.68 3.74 16.65
CA MET A 55 -3.67 4.76 16.30
C MET A 55 -3.73 5.21 14.83
N ILE A 56 -4.45 4.49 13.95
CA ILE A 56 -5.06 5.07 12.74
C ILE A 56 -6.32 5.86 13.12
N GLY A 57 -6.91 5.66 14.30
CA GLY A 57 -8.11 6.36 14.79
C GLY A 57 -8.01 7.89 14.84
N ASP A 58 -6.84 8.45 15.10
CA ASP A 58 -6.59 9.91 14.98
C ASP A 58 -6.38 10.38 13.51
N VAL A 59 -6.19 9.44 12.58
CA VAL A 59 -6.06 9.65 11.12
C VAL A 59 -7.36 9.29 10.38
N ALA A 60 -8.24 8.52 11.04
CA ALA A 60 -9.54 8.08 10.53
C ALA A 60 -10.61 9.15 10.70
N GLU A 61 -10.32 10.30 11.29
CA GLU A 61 -11.20 11.47 11.27
C GLU A 61 -10.49 12.63 10.56
N VAL A 62 -11.05 13.09 9.46
CA VAL A 62 -10.54 14.23 8.71
C VAL A 62 -11.52 15.38 8.83
N ARG A 63 -11.00 16.58 9.06
CA ARG A 63 -11.80 17.79 9.00
C ARG A 63 -11.93 18.27 7.57
N LEU A 64 -13.15 18.36 7.08
CA LEU A 64 -13.46 18.97 5.79
C LEU A 64 -13.11 20.47 5.80
N PRO A 65 -12.90 21.08 4.63
CA PRO A 65 -12.77 22.53 4.51
C PRO A 65 -13.99 23.34 5.01
N THR A 66 -15.14 22.69 5.22
CA THR A 66 -16.34 23.25 5.86
C THR A 66 -16.26 23.28 7.39
N GLY A 67 -15.29 22.59 8.00
CA GLY A 67 -15.12 22.45 9.44
C GLY A 67 -15.74 21.18 10.02
N GLU A 68 -16.58 20.49 9.25
CA GLU A 68 -17.19 19.22 9.63
C GLU A 68 -16.13 18.11 9.75
N LYS A 69 -16.27 17.28 10.79
CA LYS A 69 -15.44 16.10 11.00
C LYS A 69 -16.04 14.93 10.24
N VAL A 70 -15.21 14.18 9.52
CA VAL A 70 -15.64 13.05 8.70
C VAL A 70 -14.81 11.84 9.06
N GLN A 71 -15.48 10.74 9.38
CA GLN A 71 -14.82 9.48 9.61
C GLN A 71 -14.46 8.81 8.28
N MET A 72 -13.17 8.56 8.03
CA MET A 72 -12.60 7.97 6.82
C MET A 72 -12.51 6.45 6.87
N ALA A 73 -12.45 5.85 8.05
CA ALA A 73 -12.42 4.40 8.22
C ALA A 73 -13.12 3.96 9.52
N ARG A 74 -13.73 2.78 9.52
CA ARG A 74 -14.47 2.21 10.65
C ARG A 74 -14.42 0.67 10.64
N ARG A 75 -14.56 0.05 11.81
CA ARG A 75 -14.72 -1.40 11.96
C ARG A 75 -16.21 -1.77 12.03
N PHE A 76 -16.63 -2.77 11.27
CA PHE A 76 -17.95 -3.41 11.37
C PHE A 76 -17.79 -4.93 11.35
N TYR A 77 -18.39 -5.64 12.30
CA TYR A 77 -18.32 -7.11 12.44
C TYR A 77 -16.89 -7.63 12.36
N GLY A 78 -16.02 -7.00 13.13
CA GLY A 78 -14.60 -7.32 13.18
C GLY A 78 -13.75 -6.88 12.00
N ARG A 79 -14.32 -6.30 10.93
CA ARG A 79 -13.62 -6.00 9.66
C ARG A 79 -13.49 -4.49 9.43
N VAL A 80 -12.43 -4.07 8.76
CA VAL A 80 -12.18 -2.66 8.44
C VAL A 80 -12.91 -2.25 7.15
N TYR A 81 -13.55 -1.09 7.19
CA TYR A 81 -14.25 -0.44 6.10
C TYR A 81 -13.73 0.99 5.93
N ALA A 82 -13.67 1.46 4.69
CA ALA A 82 -13.42 2.86 4.36
C ALA A 82 -14.73 3.60 4.13
N ASN A 83 -14.79 4.87 4.51
CA ASN A 83 -15.86 5.78 4.10
C ASN A 83 -15.50 6.41 2.74
N GLU A 84 -15.79 5.70 1.66
CA GLU A 84 -15.53 6.20 0.30
C GLU A 84 -16.29 7.50 0.03
N GLY A 85 -17.50 7.62 0.55
CA GLY A 85 -18.33 8.80 0.34
C GLY A 85 -17.80 10.04 1.08
N GLY A 86 -17.28 9.87 2.30
CA GLY A 86 -16.50 10.89 3.01
C GLY A 86 -15.24 11.32 2.25
N MET A 87 -14.51 10.38 1.66
CA MET A 87 -13.35 10.69 0.81
C MET A 87 -13.75 11.48 -0.45
N ARG A 88 -14.85 11.10 -1.11
CA ARG A 88 -15.40 11.82 -2.27
C ARG A 88 -15.80 13.25 -1.89
N GLN A 89 -16.43 13.41 -0.72
CA GLN A 89 -16.82 14.72 -0.19
C GLN A 89 -15.59 15.60 0.06
N PHE A 90 -14.55 15.07 0.70
CA PHE A 90 -13.28 15.77 0.90
C PHE A 90 -12.67 16.24 -0.42
N VAL A 91 -12.54 15.34 -1.41
CA VAL A 91 -11.98 15.64 -2.74
C VAL A 91 -12.79 16.74 -3.45
N ALA A 92 -14.12 16.66 -3.41
CA ALA A 92 -15.01 17.65 -4.02
C ALA A 92 -14.91 19.04 -3.34
N GLU A 93 -14.75 19.08 -2.03
CA GLU A 93 -14.59 20.31 -1.25
C GLU A 93 -13.24 20.99 -1.48
N VAL A 94 -12.18 20.22 -1.70
CA VAL A 94 -10.88 20.74 -2.13
C VAL A 94 -10.91 21.23 -3.59
N GLY A 95 -11.84 20.74 -4.41
CA GLY A 95 -11.98 21.12 -5.82
C GLY A 95 -11.33 20.16 -6.81
N LEU A 96 -10.97 18.96 -6.36
CA LEU A 96 -10.51 17.86 -7.20
C LEU A 96 -11.71 17.07 -7.77
N PRO A 97 -11.58 16.41 -8.93
CA PRO A 97 -12.66 15.61 -9.49
C PRO A 97 -12.86 14.32 -8.69
N THR A 98 -14.10 13.95 -8.36
CA THR A 98 -14.40 12.68 -7.63
C THR A 98 -14.03 11.41 -8.40
N SER A 99 -13.86 11.47 -9.73
CA SER A 99 -13.29 10.35 -10.49
C SER A 99 -11.88 9.98 -10.05
N PHE A 100 -11.22 10.85 -9.29
CA PHE A 100 -9.99 10.58 -8.55
C PHE A 100 -10.14 9.40 -7.57
N ILE A 101 -11.26 9.32 -6.85
CA ILE A 101 -11.53 8.21 -5.91
C ILE A 101 -11.79 6.93 -6.70
N ASP A 102 -12.56 6.97 -7.78
CA ASP A 102 -12.80 5.81 -8.65
C ASP A 102 -11.47 5.21 -9.17
N ALA A 103 -10.52 6.06 -9.54
CA ALA A 103 -9.23 5.66 -10.10
C ALA A 103 -8.25 5.07 -9.06
N THR A 104 -8.45 5.39 -7.77
CA THR A 104 -7.55 5.01 -6.68
C THR A 104 -8.10 3.86 -5.82
N TRP A 105 -9.41 3.82 -5.62
CA TRP A 105 -10.09 2.81 -4.80
C TRP A 105 -10.73 1.68 -5.61
N GLY A 106 -10.90 1.84 -6.93
CA GLY A 106 -11.41 0.79 -7.81
C GLY A 106 -12.90 0.48 -7.68
N SER A 107 -13.61 1.13 -6.75
CA SER A 107 -15.06 0.98 -6.58
C SER A 107 -15.81 1.36 -7.86
N ARG A 108 -16.58 0.42 -8.40
CA ARG A 108 -17.54 0.66 -9.49
C ARG A 108 -18.91 0.24 -9.03
N ARG A 109 -19.66 1.17 -8.44
CA ARG A 109 -21.03 0.90 -7.99
C ARG A 109 -22.03 1.91 -8.57
N PRO A 110 -23.28 1.50 -8.84
CA PRO A 110 -24.30 2.36 -9.43
C PRO A 110 -24.90 3.38 -8.45
N ASP A 111 -24.75 3.17 -7.14
CA ASP A 111 -25.26 4.00 -6.04
C ASP A 111 -24.31 5.14 -5.64
N LEU A 112 -23.18 5.32 -6.35
CA LEU A 112 -22.23 6.38 -6.04
C LEU A 112 -22.84 7.77 -6.28
N PRO A 113 -22.57 8.75 -5.39
CA PRO A 113 -22.98 10.14 -5.60
C PRO A 113 -22.49 10.69 -6.95
N PRO A 114 -23.23 11.64 -7.56
CA PRO A 114 -22.86 12.23 -8.84
C PRO A 114 -21.41 12.72 -8.87
N LYS A 115 -20.72 12.47 -9.99
CA LYS A 115 -19.30 12.82 -10.10
C LYS A 115 -19.11 14.34 -10.10
N ALA A 116 -18.50 14.88 -9.06
CA ALA A 116 -17.99 16.25 -9.09
C ALA A 116 -16.80 16.34 -10.06
N GLY A 117 -16.82 17.34 -10.95
CA GLY A 117 -15.72 17.66 -11.87
C GLY A 117 -14.61 18.50 -11.22
N PHE A 118 -13.51 18.69 -11.94
CA PHE A 118 -12.38 19.49 -11.49
C PHE A 118 -12.74 20.98 -11.39
N ARG A 119 -12.46 21.61 -10.23
CA ARG A 119 -12.78 23.02 -9.91
C ARG A 119 -11.47 23.77 -9.58
N PRO A 120 -10.71 24.24 -10.59
CA PRO A 120 -9.35 24.78 -10.39
C PRO A 120 -9.31 26.00 -9.47
N TRP A 121 -10.31 26.88 -9.52
CA TRP A 121 -10.40 28.04 -8.64
C TRP A 121 -10.60 27.64 -7.18
N ARG A 122 -11.45 26.65 -6.92
CA ARG A 122 -11.66 26.12 -5.56
C ARG A 122 -10.36 25.53 -5.01
N LEU A 123 -9.63 24.76 -5.83
CA LEU A 123 -8.33 24.23 -5.47
C LEU A 123 -7.32 25.35 -5.14
N PHE A 124 -7.27 26.38 -5.97
CA PHE A 124 -6.36 27.51 -5.79
C PHE A 124 -6.57 28.24 -4.46
N TYR A 125 -7.82 28.43 -4.02
CA TYR A 125 -8.11 29.08 -2.74
C TYR A 125 -8.02 28.14 -1.52
N ARG A 126 -8.35 26.84 -1.67
CA ARG A 126 -8.37 25.88 -0.56
C ARG A 126 -6.99 25.32 -0.20
N VAL A 127 -6.09 25.12 -1.17
CA VAL A 127 -4.74 24.57 -0.89
C VAL A 127 -3.94 25.46 0.07
N PRO A 128 -3.84 26.80 -0.11
CA PRO A 128 -3.15 27.66 0.86
C PRO A 128 -3.76 27.61 2.26
N GLN A 129 -5.10 27.52 2.35
CA GLN A 129 -5.81 27.40 3.63
C GLN A 129 -5.42 26.10 4.35
N LEU A 130 -5.39 24.97 3.65
CA LEU A 130 -4.98 23.68 4.21
C LEU A 130 -3.50 23.67 4.63
N ILE A 131 -2.62 24.27 3.83
CA ILE A 131 -1.19 24.41 4.18
C ILE A 131 -1.05 25.24 5.46
N TRP A 132 -1.76 26.36 5.56
CA TRP A 132 -1.70 27.23 6.74
C TRP A 132 -2.26 26.54 7.98
N GLN A 133 -3.39 25.82 7.86
CA GLN A 133 -3.95 25.02 8.96
C GLN A 133 -2.99 23.92 9.41
N GLY A 134 -2.36 23.20 8.47
CA GLY A 134 -1.35 22.19 8.77
C GLY A 134 -0.12 22.77 9.46
N ALA A 135 0.38 23.92 9.00
CA ALA A 135 1.50 24.61 9.63
C ALA A 135 1.17 25.10 11.04
N LYS A 136 -0.05 25.61 11.27
CA LYS A 136 -0.52 26.03 12.60
C LYS A 136 -0.62 24.83 13.56
N ALA A 137 -1.18 23.71 13.10
CA ALA A 137 -1.26 22.48 13.89
C ALA A 137 0.14 21.93 14.23
N ALA A 138 1.08 21.97 13.27
CA ALA A 138 2.46 21.53 13.49
C ALA A 138 3.21 22.37 14.53
N ARG A 139 2.95 23.69 14.60
CA ARG A 139 3.54 24.59 15.61
C ARG A 139 2.99 24.39 17.02
N GLN A 140 1.82 23.79 17.15
CA GLN A 140 1.16 23.53 18.44
C GLN A 140 1.51 22.16 19.03
N LYS A 141 2.13 21.27 18.24
CA LYS A 141 2.63 19.98 18.73
C LYS A 141 3.96 20.21 19.47
N PRO A 142 4.16 19.61 20.65
CA PRO A 142 5.44 19.70 21.34
C PRO A 142 6.54 19.09 20.45
N ALA A 143 7.74 19.69 20.47
CA ALA A 143 8.90 19.26 19.69
C ALA A 143 9.45 17.94 20.24
N VAL A 144 8.75 16.84 19.99
CA VAL A 144 9.09 15.51 20.51
C VAL A 144 9.18 14.55 19.33
N ALA A 145 10.28 14.65 18.57
CA ALA A 145 10.91 13.55 17.82
C ALA A 145 12.01 14.07 16.88
N PRO A 146 13.06 13.27 16.61
CA PRO A 146 13.95 13.53 15.49
C PRO A 146 13.14 13.57 14.19
N VAL A 147 13.34 14.61 13.39
CA VAL A 147 12.74 14.71 12.06
C VAL A 147 13.34 13.59 11.21
N LEU A 148 12.49 12.72 10.66
CA LEU A 148 12.93 11.71 9.71
C LEU A 148 13.82 12.34 8.63
N PRO A 149 14.92 11.68 8.23
CA PRO A 149 15.75 12.18 7.15
C PRO A 149 14.89 12.53 5.92
N LYS A 150 15.18 13.70 5.33
CA LYS A 150 14.44 14.16 4.15
C LYS A 150 14.85 13.39 2.91
N ASP A 151 16.14 13.08 2.82
CA ASP A 151 16.74 12.25 1.80
C ASP A 151 16.34 10.79 2.01
N GLU A 152 16.11 10.10 0.90
CA GLU A 152 15.61 8.73 0.90
C GLU A 152 16.69 7.72 1.34
N ALA A 153 17.95 7.90 0.90
CA ALA A 153 19.04 7.01 1.28
C ALA A 153 19.33 7.09 2.78
N ASP A 154 19.35 8.31 3.33
CA ASP A 154 19.52 8.52 4.77
C ASP A 154 18.36 7.93 5.58
N LEU A 155 17.13 8.01 5.05
CA LEU A 155 15.95 7.42 5.69
C LEU A 155 16.07 5.89 5.75
N TYR A 156 16.43 5.24 4.64
CA TYR A 156 16.62 3.79 4.62
C TYR A 156 17.79 3.35 5.52
N ALA A 157 18.90 4.10 5.53
CA ALA A 157 20.01 3.84 6.45
C ALA A 157 19.56 3.95 7.92
N GLN A 158 18.73 4.94 8.24
CA GLN A 158 18.18 5.09 9.58
C GLN A 158 17.24 3.94 9.96
N ILE A 159 16.39 3.49 9.04
CA ILE A 159 15.51 2.32 9.24
C ILE A 159 16.36 1.07 9.48
N ALA A 160 17.40 0.84 8.67
CA ALA A 160 18.30 -0.30 8.82
C ALA A 160 18.96 -0.33 10.21
N VAL A 161 19.45 0.82 10.70
CA VAL A 161 20.00 0.94 12.06
C VAL A 161 18.95 0.56 13.12
N TRP A 162 17.72 1.05 12.99
CA TRP A 162 16.65 0.73 13.94
C TRP A 162 16.26 -0.75 13.95
N THR A 163 16.15 -1.35 12.76
CA THR A 163 15.75 -2.74 12.61
C THR A 163 16.86 -3.68 13.04
N GLU A 164 18.12 -3.39 12.72
CA GLU A 164 19.26 -4.22 13.09
C GLU A 164 19.46 -4.25 14.61
N ALA A 165 19.42 -3.08 15.26
CA ALA A 165 19.50 -3.01 16.72
C ALA A 165 18.37 -3.82 17.40
N PHE A 166 17.16 -3.80 16.85
CA PHE A 166 16.05 -4.57 17.40
C PHE A 166 16.16 -6.07 17.12
N ARG A 167 16.63 -6.47 15.94
CA ARG A 167 16.86 -7.89 15.58
C ARG A 167 17.86 -8.58 16.52
N GLN A 168 18.78 -7.82 17.10
CA GLN A 168 19.76 -8.32 18.09
C GLN A 168 19.18 -8.48 19.51
N THR A 169 17.93 -8.06 19.74
CA THR A 169 17.27 -8.20 21.04
C THR A 169 16.73 -9.63 21.20
N ASP A 170 17.11 -10.30 22.29
CA ASP A 170 16.50 -11.59 22.65
C ASP A 170 15.09 -11.37 23.20
N LEU A 171 14.10 -11.52 22.32
CA LEU A 171 12.69 -11.35 22.67
C LEU A 171 12.19 -12.44 23.64
N SER A 172 12.86 -13.59 23.73
CA SER A 172 12.46 -14.69 24.63
C SER A 172 12.76 -14.37 26.10
N ALA A 173 13.67 -13.43 26.35
CA ALA A 173 14.00 -12.94 27.68
C ALA A 173 13.04 -11.85 28.19
N LEU A 174 12.14 -11.34 27.34
CA LEU A 174 11.22 -10.25 27.67
C LEU A 174 9.84 -10.79 28.09
N THR A 175 9.27 -10.17 29.11
CA THR A 175 7.86 -10.37 29.48
C THR A 175 6.93 -9.73 28.46
N ALA A 176 5.66 -10.17 28.44
CA ALA A 176 4.63 -9.55 27.60
C ALA A 176 4.47 -8.04 27.87
N ALA A 177 4.64 -7.60 29.12
CA ALA A 177 4.56 -6.18 29.49
C ALA A 177 5.74 -5.37 28.93
N GLU A 178 6.95 -5.93 28.92
CA GLU A 178 8.14 -5.28 28.35
C GLU A 178 8.09 -5.23 26.82
N LEU A 179 7.57 -6.28 26.18
CA LEU A 179 7.30 -6.29 24.74
C LEU A 179 6.27 -5.21 24.38
N TRP A 180 5.17 -5.14 25.13
CA TRP A 180 4.15 -4.11 24.95
C TRP A 180 4.72 -2.70 25.14
N HIS A 181 5.49 -2.48 26.19
CA HIS A 181 6.15 -1.21 26.44
C HIS A 181 7.04 -0.81 25.26
N THR A 182 7.86 -1.73 24.76
CA THR A 182 8.74 -1.50 23.60
C THR A 182 7.96 -1.12 22.33
N ILE A 183 6.82 -1.79 22.07
CA ILE A 183 5.95 -1.45 20.94
C ILE A 183 5.48 0.00 21.04
N PHE A 184 4.97 0.43 22.20
CA PHE A 184 4.38 1.77 22.36
C PHE A 184 5.41 2.89 22.50
N THR A 185 6.55 2.65 23.15
CA THR A 185 7.52 3.73 23.41
C THR A 185 8.58 3.87 22.33
N VAL A 186 8.93 2.78 21.64
CA VAL A 186 9.98 2.78 20.61
C VAL A 186 9.39 2.75 19.22
N TRP A 187 8.51 1.79 18.94
CA TRP A 187 8.04 1.55 17.58
C TRP A 187 6.89 2.46 17.17
N GLU A 188 5.98 2.77 18.08
CA GLU A 188 4.83 3.61 17.77
C GLU A 188 5.21 5.01 17.29
N PRO A 189 6.12 5.74 17.96
CA PRO A 189 6.50 7.07 17.49
C PRO A 189 7.14 7.03 16.10
N ARG A 190 7.95 6.00 15.81
CA ARG A 190 8.57 5.79 14.48
C ARG A 190 7.51 5.50 13.42
N ARG A 191 6.54 4.64 13.77
CA ARG A 191 5.43 4.24 12.91
C ARG A 191 4.55 5.43 12.56
N VAL A 192 4.15 6.24 13.55
CA VAL A 192 3.38 7.47 13.33
C VAL A 192 4.11 8.42 12.38
N GLN A 193 5.42 8.62 12.55
CA GLN A 193 6.21 9.46 11.64
C GLN A 193 6.27 8.88 10.22
N MET A 194 6.44 7.56 10.06
CA MET A 194 6.39 6.92 8.75
C MET A 194 5.04 7.07 8.08
N TYR A 195 3.94 6.87 8.81
CA TYR A 195 2.60 7.06 8.27
C TYR A 195 2.34 8.51 7.84
N GLN A 196 2.80 9.50 8.62
CA GLN A 196 2.70 10.90 8.24
C GLN A 196 3.50 11.20 6.97
N ARG A 197 4.72 10.66 6.85
CA ARG A 197 5.54 10.78 5.64
C ARG A 197 4.88 10.10 4.44
N HIS A 198 4.38 8.88 4.61
CA HIS A 198 3.68 8.13 3.58
C HIS A 198 2.41 8.86 3.10
N ALA A 199 1.62 9.41 4.03
CA ALA A 199 0.44 10.22 3.72
C ALA A 199 0.82 11.48 2.92
N ALA A 200 1.90 12.17 3.30
CA ALA A 200 2.37 13.36 2.59
C ALA A 200 2.89 13.04 1.18
N VAL A 201 3.66 11.96 1.01
CA VAL A 201 4.17 11.49 -0.29
C VAL A 201 3.00 11.07 -1.19
N SER A 202 2.08 10.26 -0.66
CA SER A 202 0.88 9.82 -1.38
C SER A 202 0.04 11.02 -1.82
N ALA A 203 -0.25 11.96 -0.93
CA ALA A 203 -0.97 13.18 -1.26
C ALA A 203 -0.26 14.01 -2.35
N ALA A 204 1.06 14.12 -2.31
CA ALA A 204 1.84 14.83 -3.33
C ALA A 204 1.81 14.12 -4.69
N ALA A 205 1.96 12.80 -4.72
CA ALA A 205 1.83 11.97 -5.91
C ALA A 205 0.43 12.12 -6.54
N PHE A 206 -0.61 12.03 -5.72
CA PHE A 206 -2.00 12.24 -6.14
C PHE A 206 -2.23 13.65 -6.72
N MET A 207 -1.76 14.70 -6.04
CA MET A 207 -1.86 16.07 -6.51
C MET A 207 -1.10 16.31 -7.82
N ALA A 208 -0.01 15.58 -8.07
CA ALA A 208 0.72 15.65 -9.33
C ALA A 208 0.04 14.86 -10.46
N PHE A 209 -0.68 13.77 -10.14
CA PHE A 209 -1.39 12.94 -11.10
C PHE A 209 -2.66 13.61 -11.65
N ALA A 210 -3.43 14.32 -10.83
CA ALA A 210 -4.71 14.91 -11.27
C ALA A 210 -4.58 15.87 -12.49
N PRO A 211 -3.61 16.80 -12.55
CA PRO A 211 -3.36 17.58 -13.76
C PRO A 211 -2.94 16.74 -14.96
N LEU A 212 -2.16 15.67 -14.74
CA LEU A 212 -1.75 14.76 -15.81
C LEU A 212 -2.97 14.06 -16.42
N GLU A 213 -3.87 13.56 -15.58
CA GLU A 213 -5.12 12.93 -16.02
C GLU A 213 -6.02 13.92 -16.78
N TRP A 214 -6.16 15.13 -16.25
CA TRP A 214 -6.92 16.19 -16.92
C TRP A 214 -6.35 16.50 -18.31
N LEU A 215 -5.03 16.61 -18.45
CA LEU A 215 -4.36 16.82 -19.74
C LEU A 215 -4.51 15.60 -20.67
N ALA A 216 -4.36 14.38 -20.15
CA ALA A 216 -4.54 13.15 -20.92
C ALA A 216 -5.98 13.07 -21.49
N ARG A 217 -7.00 13.38 -20.69
CA ARG A 217 -8.39 13.47 -21.14
C ARG A 217 -8.59 14.61 -22.17
N ARG A 218 -8.08 15.81 -21.87
CA ARG A 218 -8.35 17.01 -22.67
C ARG A 218 -7.64 17.01 -24.02
N TRP A 219 -6.41 16.50 -24.06
CA TRP A 219 -5.50 16.54 -25.21
C TRP A 219 -5.28 15.16 -25.84
N GLY A 220 -5.13 14.12 -25.02
CA GLY A 220 -5.04 12.74 -25.48
C GLY A 220 -6.39 12.14 -25.89
N LYS A 221 -7.52 12.71 -25.42
CA LYS A 221 -8.90 12.20 -25.60
C LYS A 221 -9.12 10.81 -24.97
N ASP A 222 -8.24 10.40 -24.07
CA ASP A 222 -8.38 9.16 -23.32
C ASP A 222 -7.79 9.34 -21.92
N ALA A 223 -8.62 9.10 -20.90
CA ALA A 223 -8.23 9.14 -19.50
C ALA A 223 -7.23 8.03 -19.13
N ARG A 224 -7.35 6.87 -19.79
CA ARG A 224 -6.54 5.67 -19.50
C ARG A 224 -5.06 5.88 -19.80
N LEU A 225 -4.75 6.81 -20.70
CA LEU A 225 -3.37 7.22 -20.98
C LEU A 225 -2.66 7.75 -19.74
N ALA A 226 -3.35 8.35 -18.78
CA ALA A 226 -2.74 8.85 -17.55
C ALA A 226 -2.05 7.76 -16.74
N GLN A 227 -2.70 6.60 -16.59
CA GLN A 227 -2.13 5.44 -15.90
C GLN A 227 -0.94 4.87 -16.66
N ALA A 228 -1.05 4.71 -17.99
CA ALA A 228 0.06 4.23 -18.82
C ALA A 228 1.28 5.18 -18.78
N LEU A 229 1.07 6.50 -18.70
CA LEU A 229 2.13 7.51 -18.62
C LEU A 229 2.99 7.41 -17.35
N VAL A 230 2.45 6.85 -16.27
CA VAL A 230 3.15 6.64 -15.00
C VAL A 230 3.44 5.17 -14.70
N ALA A 231 3.15 4.27 -15.64
CA ALA A 231 3.45 2.84 -15.51
C ALA A 231 4.93 2.54 -15.79
N GLY A 232 5.46 1.50 -15.14
CA GLY A 232 6.81 0.98 -15.40
C GLY A 232 7.94 1.93 -15.02
N LEU A 233 7.75 2.74 -13.98
CA LEU A 233 8.80 3.63 -13.47
C LEU A 233 9.89 2.81 -12.75
N SER A 234 11.15 3.03 -13.11
CA SER A 234 12.31 2.49 -12.39
C SER A 234 12.48 3.15 -11.03
N GLY A 235 12.99 2.40 -10.04
CA GLY A 235 13.27 2.90 -8.68
C GLY A 235 12.10 2.77 -7.70
N VAL A 236 11.08 1.96 -8.02
CA VAL A 236 10.00 1.62 -7.08
C VAL A 236 10.38 0.33 -6.37
N HIS A 237 10.72 0.38 -5.08
CA HIS A 237 11.21 -0.76 -4.31
C HIS A 237 10.26 -1.98 -4.32
N ALA A 238 8.94 -1.75 -4.36
CA ALA A 238 7.96 -2.84 -4.50
C ALA A 238 8.09 -3.63 -5.83
N ALA A 239 8.72 -3.05 -6.86
CA ALA A 239 8.98 -3.72 -8.13
C ALA A 239 10.17 -4.70 -8.08
N GLU A 240 10.93 -4.74 -6.98
CA GLU A 240 12.13 -5.57 -6.83
C GLU A 240 11.83 -7.01 -6.38
N MET A 241 10.68 -7.24 -5.73
CA MET A 241 10.27 -8.60 -5.31
C MET A 241 10.04 -9.54 -6.49
N GLY A 242 9.42 -9.06 -7.57
CA GLY A 242 9.09 -9.88 -8.74
C GLY A 242 10.35 -10.52 -9.38
N PRO A 243 11.37 -9.71 -9.69
CA PRO A 243 12.69 -10.21 -10.10
C PRO A 243 13.33 -11.16 -9.09
N ALA A 244 13.29 -10.86 -7.79
CA ALA A 244 13.87 -11.74 -6.77
C ALA A 244 13.18 -13.12 -6.71
N LEU A 245 11.85 -13.17 -6.77
CA LEU A 245 11.09 -14.41 -6.86
C LEU A 245 11.40 -15.18 -8.16
N GLN A 246 11.59 -14.47 -9.27
CA GLN A 246 12.00 -15.07 -10.55
C GLN A 246 13.41 -15.67 -10.49
N GLN A 247 14.35 -15.02 -9.79
CA GLN A 247 15.70 -15.56 -9.57
C GLN A 247 15.66 -16.87 -8.77
N ILE A 248 14.84 -16.94 -7.71
CA ILE A 248 14.66 -18.18 -6.95
C ILE A 248 14.03 -19.27 -7.83
N ALA A 249 13.01 -18.94 -8.61
CA ALA A 249 12.40 -19.87 -9.56
C ALA A 249 13.42 -20.41 -10.58
N GLN A 250 14.29 -19.54 -11.10
CA GLN A 250 15.36 -19.94 -12.03
C GLN A 250 16.40 -20.84 -11.36
N ALA A 251 16.80 -20.54 -10.12
CA ALA A 251 17.70 -21.40 -9.35
C ALA A 251 17.10 -22.80 -9.11
N LEU A 252 15.80 -22.87 -8.81
CA LEU A 252 15.07 -24.14 -8.68
C LEU A 252 15.06 -24.94 -10.00
N HIS A 253 14.89 -24.28 -11.15
CA HIS A 253 15.01 -24.95 -12.45
C HIS A 253 16.42 -25.47 -12.71
N GLN A 254 17.46 -24.66 -12.45
CA GLN A 254 18.86 -25.04 -12.66
C GLN A 254 19.30 -26.21 -11.77
N ALA A 255 18.75 -26.28 -10.55
CA ALA A 255 18.97 -27.40 -9.62
C ALA A 255 18.09 -28.63 -9.91
N ASN A 256 17.23 -28.61 -10.94
CA ASN A 256 16.22 -29.65 -11.22
C ASN A 256 15.22 -29.90 -10.07
N LEU A 257 14.93 -28.87 -9.27
CA LEU A 257 14.05 -28.93 -8.10
C LEU A 257 12.66 -28.32 -8.32
N ALA A 258 12.33 -27.89 -9.54
CA ALA A 258 11.02 -27.31 -9.83
C ALA A 258 9.87 -28.27 -9.49
N SER A 259 10.03 -29.57 -9.78
CA SER A 259 9.04 -30.60 -9.44
C SER A 259 8.87 -30.81 -7.93
N VAL A 260 9.93 -30.59 -7.14
CA VAL A 260 9.87 -30.66 -5.67
C VAL A 260 8.90 -29.60 -5.14
N VAL A 261 8.93 -28.39 -5.69
CA VAL A 261 8.02 -27.31 -5.29
C VAL A 261 6.61 -27.52 -5.84
N LEU A 262 6.47 -28.01 -7.07
CA LEU A 262 5.16 -28.14 -7.73
C LEU A 262 4.34 -29.36 -7.28
N ASN A 263 5.00 -30.43 -6.82
CA ASN A 263 4.33 -31.70 -6.50
C ASN A 263 4.17 -31.95 -4.99
N ASN A 264 4.61 -31.02 -4.14
CA ASN A 264 4.52 -31.15 -2.69
C ASN A 264 3.80 -29.95 -2.07
N GLU A 265 3.19 -30.17 -0.91
CA GLU A 265 2.71 -29.07 -0.07
C GLU A 265 3.88 -28.14 0.31
N PRO A 266 3.65 -26.83 0.48
CA PRO A 266 4.73 -25.86 0.66
C PRO A 266 5.69 -26.19 1.80
N ALA A 267 5.18 -26.69 2.93
CA ALA A 267 6.01 -27.09 4.08
C ALA A 267 6.93 -28.28 3.76
N ALA A 268 6.42 -29.27 3.01
CA ALA A 268 7.22 -30.42 2.60
C ALA A 268 8.25 -30.04 1.54
N ALA A 269 7.88 -29.19 0.58
CA ALA A 269 8.81 -28.62 -0.40
C ALA A 269 9.93 -27.82 0.28
N TRP A 270 9.59 -27.03 1.31
CA TRP A 270 10.58 -26.28 2.08
C TRP A 270 11.55 -27.21 2.82
N ALA A 271 11.05 -28.24 3.51
CA ALA A 271 11.90 -29.23 4.17
C ALA A 271 12.87 -29.92 3.20
N ALA A 272 12.42 -30.23 1.98
CA ALA A 272 13.29 -30.78 0.93
C ALA A 272 14.37 -29.78 0.48
N VAL A 273 14.01 -28.52 0.21
CA VAL A 273 14.98 -27.46 -0.15
C VAL A 273 16.03 -27.27 0.94
N GLN A 274 15.66 -27.43 2.21
CA GLN A 274 16.58 -27.29 3.33
C GLN A 274 17.61 -28.43 3.44
N THR A 275 17.29 -29.62 2.93
CA THR A 275 18.09 -30.83 3.13
C THR A 275 18.85 -31.28 1.90
N LEU A 276 18.31 -31.04 0.70
CA LEU A 276 18.93 -31.48 -0.56
C LEU A 276 20.24 -30.73 -0.84
N PRO A 277 21.36 -31.42 -1.09
CA PRO A 277 22.64 -30.76 -1.39
C PRO A 277 22.57 -29.83 -2.60
N GLU A 278 21.89 -30.26 -3.67
CA GLU A 278 21.69 -29.50 -4.92
C GLU A 278 20.89 -28.21 -4.74
N ALA A 279 20.16 -28.08 -3.62
CA ALA A 279 19.41 -26.88 -3.29
C ALA A 279 20.29 -25.76 -2.68
N ALA A 280 21.61 -25.91 -2.57
CA ALA A 280 22.48 -24.89 -2.00
C ALA A 280 22.33 -23.49 -2.65
N PRO A 281 22.32 -23.35 -4.00
CA PRO A 281 22.09 -22.04 -4.64
C PRO A 281 20.68 -21.50 -4.40
N VAL A 282 19.69 -22.40 -4.27
CA VAL A 282 18.30 -22.03 -3.96
C VAL A 282 18.21 -21.46 -2.55
N ARG A 283 18.82 -22.13 -1.56
CA ARG A 283 18.86 -21.66 -0.16
C ARG A 283 19.55 -20.31 -0.03
N GLU A 284 20.65 -20.09 -0.75
CA GLU A 284 21.34 -18.80 -0.74
C GLU A 284 20.45 -17.67 -1.26
N ALA A 285 19.82 -17.87 -2.43
CA ALA A 285 18.87 -16.91 -3.00
C ALA A 285 17.66 -16.66 -2.08
N PHE A 286 17.16 -17.72 -1.43
CA PHE A 286 16.04 -17.63 -0.48
C PHE A 286 16.43 -16.85 0.78
N ASN A 287 17.60 -17.10 1.34
CA ASN A 287 18.10 -16.38 2.52
C ASN A 287 18.26 -14.89 2.21
N HIS A 288 18.82 -14.54 1.05
CA HIS A 288 18.89 -13.15 0.61
C HIS A 288 17.49 -12.52 0.48
N PHE A 289 16.53 -13.23 -0.12
CA PHE A 289 15.14 -12.78 -0.21
C PHE A 289 14.50 -12.56 1.15
N LEU A 290 14.71 -13.46 2.12
CA LEU A 290 14.13 -13.33 3.46
C LEU A 290 14.80 -12.21 4.27
N LEU A 291 16.08 -11.92 4.05
CA LEU A 291 16.74 -10.79 4.71
C LEU A 291 16.13 -9.45 4.27
N GLU A 292 15.90 -9.28 2.97
CA GLU A 292 15.36 -8.06 2.36
C GLU A 292 13.83 -7.94 2.50
N HIS A 293 13.11 -9.04 2.28
CA HIS A 293 11.64 -9.03 2.15
C HIS A 293 10.92 -9.89 3.18
N GLY A 294 11.65 -10.58 4.06
CA GLY A 294 11.06 -11.52 5.03
C GLY A 294 10.11 -10.87 6.03
N HIS A 295 10.12 -9.55 6.19
CA HIS A 295 9.20 -8.79 7.04
C HIS A 295 7.77 -8.68 6.46
N ARG A 296 7.56 -9.09 5.20
CA ARG A 296 6.26 -9.08 4.54
C ARG A 296 5.49 -10.39 4.76
N CYS A 297 4.19 -10.37 4.50
CA CYS A 297 3.31 -11.54 4.51
C CYS A 297 2.01 -11.25 3.73
N PRO A 298 1.19 -12.25 3.42
CA PRO A 298 -0.21 -12.02 3.08
C PRO A 298 -0.90 -11.23 4.20
N ALA A 299 -1.71 -10.25 3.83
CA ALA A 299 -2.43 -9.39 4.77
C ALA A 299 -1.52 -8.69 5.82
N GLU A 300 -0.46 -8.04 5.33
CA GLU A 300 0.60 -7.38 6.12
C GLU A 300 0.17 -6.59 7.37
N PRO A 301 -0.95 -5.83 7.36
CA PRO A 301 -1.33 -5.06 8.54
C PRO A 301 -1.83 -5.91 9.71
N GLU A 302 -2.16 -7.19 9.50
CA GLU A 302 -2.56 -8.09 10.58
C GLU A 302 -1.32 -8.60 11.33
N ILE A 303 -1.16 -8.14 12.57
CA ILE A 303 -0.02 -8.48 13.42
C ILE A 303 0.00 -9.98 13.78
N LEU A 304 -1.15 -10.65 13.81
CA LEU A 304 -1.24 -12.07 14.17
C LEU A 304 -0.67 -13.02 13.11
N LEU A 305 -0.55 -12.59 11.85
CA LEU A 305 -0.14 -13.48 10.76
C LEU A 305 1.39 -13.63 10.67
N PRO A 306 1.90 -14.85 10.40
CA PRO A 306 3.33 -15.09 10.31
C PRO A 306 3.93 -14.40 9.08
N ARG A 307 5.06 -13.72 9.30
CA ARG A 307 5.91 -13.11 8.29
C ARG A 307 6.60 -14.18 7.46
N TRP A 308 7.06 -13.84 6.26
CA TRP A 308 7.83 -14.78 5.43
C TRP A 308 9.11 -15.25 6.10
N ALA A 309 9.75 -14.43 6.95
CA ALA A 309 10.88 -14.85 7.76
C ALA A 309 10.50 -15.88 8.84
N GLU A 310 9.25 -15.84 9.33
CA GLU A 310 8.74 -16.73 10.38
C GLU A 310 8.18 -18.05 9.80
N ALA A 311 7.63 -17.99 8.59
CA ALA A 311 7.10 -19.15 7.84
C ALA A 311 7.51 -19.06 6.34
N PRO A 312 8.78 -19.41 6.02
CA PRO A 312 9.35 -19.32 4.67
C PRO A 312 8.63 -20.11 3.59
N GLU A 313 7.94 -21.19 3.96
CA GLU A 313 7.18 -22.02 3.04
C GLU A 313 6.08 -21.25 2.30
N GLN A 314 5.58 -20.15 2.86
CA GLN A 314 4.63 -19.27 2.18
C GLN A 314 5.19 -18.70 0.87
N VAL A 315 6.51 -18.44 0.82
CA VAL A 315 7.18 -17.90 -0.37
C VAL A 315 7.28 -18.96 -1.46
N LEU A 316 7.41 -20.24 -1.12
CA LEU A 316 7.38 -21.33 -2.10
C LEU A 316 6.03 -21.43 -2.81
N ALA A 317 4.92 -21.18 -2.10
CA ALA A 317 3.60 -21.11 -2.71
C ALA A 317 3.50 -19.99 -3.77
N LEU A 318 4.16 -18.85 -3.53
CA LEU A 318 4.25 -17.77 -4.52
C LEU A 318 5.12 -18.19 -5.72
N ILE A 319 6.26 -18.83 -5.47
CA ILE A 319 7.21 -19.30 -6.48
C ILE A 319 6.58 -20.36 -7.40
N ALA A 320 5.68 -21.20 -6.89
CA ALA A 320 4.95 -22.18 -7.71
C ALA A 320 4.26 -21.50 -8.92
N GLY A 321 3.69 -20.31 -8.74
CA GLY A 321 3.10 -19.53 -9.84
C GLY A 321 4.13 -18.99 -10.85
N TYR A 322 5.39 -18.81 -10.45
CA TYR A 322 6.49 -18.45 -11.35
C TYR A 322 7.04 -19.68 -12.10
N LEU A 323 7.13 -20.83 -11.44
CA LEU A 323 7.57 -22.10 -12.06
C LEU A 323 6.58 -22.63 -13.10
N GLN A 324 5.27 -22.40 -12.89
CA GLN A 324 4.23 -22.77 -13.85
C GLN A 324 4.22 -21.87 -15.10
N LYS A 325 4.80 -20.67 -15.03
CA LYS A 325 4.92 -19.80 -16.19
C LYS A 325 6.05 -20.31 -17.09
N VAL A 326 5.67 -20.96 -18.18
CA VAL A 326 6.59 -21.39 -19.25
C VAL A 326 7.40 -20.17 -19.74
N PRO A 327 8.73 -20.27 -19.89
CA PRO A 327 9.54 -19.21 -20.50
C PRO A 327 9.04 -18.98 -21.94
N GLY A 328 8.36 -17.85 -22.16
CA GLY A 328 7.69 -17.51 -23.42
C GLY A 328 6.24 -17.03 -23.28
N GLY A 329 5.62 -17.17 -22.10
CA GLY A 329 4.33 -16.55 -21.81
C GLY A 329 4.46 -15.03 -21.88
N THR A 330 3.79 -14.40 -22.85
CA THR A 330 3.75 -12.95 -23.02
C THR A 330 3.36 -12.31 -21.70
N ALA A 331 4.31 -11.65 -21.02
CA ALA A 331 3.97 -10.66 -20.02
C ALA A 331 2.94 -9.74 -20.67
N VAL A 332 1.78 -9.54 -20.02
CA VAL A 332 0.81 -8.53 -20.47
C VAL A 332 1.59 -7.23 -20.54
N SER A 333 1.97 -6.84 -21.76
CA SER A 333 2.78 -5.66 -22.00
C SER A 333 1.85 -4.49 -21.77
N SER A 334 1.82 -3.99 -20.53
CA SER A 334 1.27 -2.68 -20.23
C SER A 334 1.94 -1.70 -21.21
N PRO A 335 1.16 -0.87 -21.94
CA PRO A 335 1.73 0.05 -22.91
C PRO A 335 2.84 0.84 -22.25
N SER A 336 4.03 0.86 -22.86
CA SER A 336 5.16 1.58 -22.27
C SER A 336 4.78 3.06 -22.09
N SER A 337 5.21 3.66 -20.99
CA SER A 337 4.99 5.09 -20.71
C SER A 337 5.37 5.98 -21.91
N GLN A 338 6.39 5.57 -22.67
CA GLN A 338 6.83 6.21 -23.91
C GLN A 338 5.76 6.17 -25.02
N ALA A 339 5.11 5.03 -25.26
CA ALA A 339 4.05 4.89 -26.26
C ALA A 339 2.82 5.75 -25.89
N ALA A 340 2.46 5.77 -24.61
CA ALA A 340 1.40 6.63 -24.10
C ALA A 340 1.74 8.13 -24.29
N GLN A 341 3.00 8.52 -24.01
CA GLN A 341 3.48 9.88 -24.22
C GLN A 341 3.40 10.30 -25.68
N GLN A 342 3.89 9.46 -26.61
CA GLN A 342 3.84 9.75 -28.03
C GLN A 342 2.39 9.94 -28.53
N THR A 343 1.46 9.13 -28.03
CA THR A 343 0.03 9.21 -28.39
C THR A 343 -0.56 10.57 -28.06
N VAL A 344 -0.25 11.11 -26.87
CA VAL A 344 -0.69 12.46 -26.47
C VAL A 344 0.03 13.54 -27.28
N GLU A 345 1.36 13.43 -27.41
CA GLU A 345 2.18 14.48 -28.04
C GLU A 345 1.90 14.69 -29.53
N ARG A 346 1.53 13.64 -30.28
CA ARG A 346 1.15 13.72 -31.69
C ARG A 346 -0.03 14.68 -31.94
N ARG A 347 -0.88 14.89 -30.94
CA ARG A 347 -2.07 15.75 -31.01
C ARG A 347 -1.79 17.19 -30.55
N LEU A 348 -0.56 17.51 -30.17
CA LEU A 348 -0.19 18.76 -29.52
C LEU A 348 0.78 19.58 -30.37
N GLY A 349 0.49 20.88 -30.50
CA GLY A 349 1.45 21.89 -30.94
C GLY A 349 2.55 22.13 -29.89
N PRO A 350 3.59 22.92 -30.24
CA PRO A 350 4.83 23.02 -29.46
C PRO A 350 4.62 23.52 -28.02
N ILE A 351 3.78 24.55 -27.83
CA ILE A 351 3.52 25.15 -26.50
C ILE A 351 2.80 24.15 -25.58
N ARG A 352 1.75 23.49 -26.07
CA ARG A 352 0.99 22.50 -25.29
C ARG A 352 1.85 21.27 -24.99
N ARG A 353 2.71 20.87 -25.92
CA ARG A 353 3.68 19.78 -25.73
C ARG A 353 4.68 20.10 -24.61
N ALA A 354 5.20 21.33 -24.56
CA ALA A 354 6.09 21.77 -23.49
C ALA A 354 5.40 21.75 -22.11
N LEU A 355 4.15 22.25 -22.03
CA LEU A 355 3.36 22.19 -20.79
C LEU A 355 3.09 20.74 -20.36
N PHE A 356 2.66 19.88 -21.29
CA PHE A 356 2.42 18.46 -21.04
C PHE A 356 3.66 17.77 -20.47
N ARG A 357 4.82 17.95 -21.12
CA ARG A 357 6.09 17.36 -20.66
C ARG A 357 6.52 17.85 -19.28
N ARG A 358 6.21 19.11 -18.92
CA ARG A 358 6.48 19.63 -17.57
C ARG A 358 5.60 18.96 -16.53
N VAL A 359 4.31 18.81 -16.80
CA VAL A 359 3.36 18.12 -15.91
C VAL A 359 3.71 16.64 -15.78
N LEU A 360 3.98 15.95 -16.89
CA LEU A 360 4.39 14.55 -16.92
C LEU A 360 5.65 14.30 -16.09
N ARG A 361 6.72 15.09 -16.30
CA ARG A 361 7.97 14.96 -15.52
C ARG A 361 7.73 15.15 -14.03
N ARG A 362 6.88 16.12 -13.64
CA ARG A 362 6.53 16.33 -12.23
C ARG A 362 5.76 15.14 -11.65
N ALA A 363 4.78 14.61 -12.38
CA ALA A 363 4.00 13.45 -11.95
C ALA A 363 4.89 12.20 -11.80
N GLN A 364 5.72 11.90 -12.81
CA GLN A 364 6.65 10.78 -12.75
C GLN A 364 7.67 10.91 -11.60
N ALA A 365 8.17 12.13 -11.34
CA ALA A 365 9.09 12.37 -10.23
C ALA A 365 8.43 12.19 -8.86
N GLN A 366 7.14 12.50 -8.71
CA GLN A 366 6.42 12.25 -7.46
C GLN A 366 6.02 10.78 -7.29
N MET A 367 5.74 10.07 -8.37
CA MET A 367 5.39 8.63 -8.35
C MET A 367 6.60 7.70 -8.11
N ARG A 368 7.82 8.23 -8.21
CA ARG A 368 9.06 7.50 -7.88
C ARG A 368 9.49 7.63 -6.42
N ARG A 369 8.93 8.59 -5.70
CA ARG A 369 9.17 8.83 -4.27
C ARG A 369 8.10 8.11 -3.48
#